data_AF-L0NEV7-F1
#
_entry.id   AF-L0NEV7-F1
#
_cell.length_a   1.000
_cell.length_b   1.000
_cell.length_c   1.000
_cell.angle_alpha   90.00
_cell.angle_beta   90.00
_cell.angle_gamma   90.00
#
_symmetry.space_group_name_H-M   'P 1'
#
loop_
_entity.id
_entity.type
_entity.pdbx_description
1 polymer ?
#
loop_
_entity_poly.entity_id
_entity_poly.type
_entity_poly.pdbx_seq_one_letter_code
_entity_poly.pdbx_strand_id
1 'polypeptide(L)'
;MWTKHHKERKLGRFVLPLITVAFLSYFGYHSVNGELGLIATENFERQRLDRLAELQRLTDKRQALERQVQLLSDGSLEKDMLDEIARYQLNVAREDEIVIFNNYF
;
A
#
# COMPACT_ATOMS: atom_id res chain seq x y z
N MET A 1 -63.60 28.85 40.54
CA MET A 1 -62.79 29.47 39.46
C MET A 1 -61.41 28.82 39.51
N TRP A 2 -61.08 27.91 38.58
CA TRP A 2 -59.80 27.18 38.59
C TRP A 2 -58.76 27.98 37.80
N THR A 3 -57.80 28.61 38.45
CA THR A 3 -56.68 29.28 37.76
C THR A 3 -55.58 28.26 37.48
N LYS A 4 -55.48 27.81 36.22
CA LYS A 4 -54.38 26.96 35.77
C LYS A 4 -53.11 27.83 35.65
N HIS A 5 -52.25 27.80 36.65
CA HIS A 5 -50.90 28.36 36.52
C HIS A 5 -50.01 27.38 35.73
N HIS A 6 -49.65 27.74 34.50
CA HIS A 6 -48.63 27.01 33.74
C HIS A 6 -47.25 27.44 34.25
N LYS A 7 -46.56 26.55 34.96
CA LYS A 7 -45.19 26.81 35.43
C LYS A 7 -44.24 26.69 34.24
N GLU A 8 -43.76 27.82 33.73
CA GLU A 8 -42.74 27.92 32.68
C GLU A 8 -41.47 27.12 33.06
N ARG A 9 -41.35 25.88 32.59
CA ARG A 9 -40.17 25.04 32.84
C ARG A 9 -39.05 25.43 31.88
N LYS A 10 -38.23 26.41 32.27
CA LYS A 10 -37.05 26.87 31.49
C LYS A 10 -35.96 25.81 31.32
N LEU A 11 -35.99 24.73 32.11
CA LEU A 11 -34.99 23.65 32.10
C LEU A 11 -34.95 22.89 30.76
N GLY A 12 -36.10 22.75 30.07
CA GLY A 12 -36.18 22.08 28.78
C GLY A 12 -35.34 22.74 27.68
N ARG A 13 -35.04 24.04 27.82
CA ARG A 13 -34.26 24.81 26.84
C ARG A 13 -32.79 24.41 26.78
N PHE A 14 -32.25 23.79 27.84
CA PHE A 14 -30.86 23.36 27.91
C PHE A 14 -30.63 21.91 27.48
N VAL A 15 -31.71 21.13 27.34
CA VAL A 15 -31.62 19.72 26.93
C VAL A 15 -31.03 19.59 25.53
N LEU A 16 -31.53 20.37 24.57
CA LEU A 16 -31.06 20.32 23.18
C LEU A 16 -29.58 20.77 23.05
N PRO A 17 -29.13 21.91 23.64
CA PRO A 17 -27.73 22.27 23.67
C PRO A 17 -26.83 21.21 24.31
N LEU A 18 -27.25 20.60 25.42
CA LEU A 18 -26.44 19.59 26.12
C LEU A 18 -26.25 18.33 25.26
N ILE A 19 -27.33 17.86 24.64
CA ILE A 19 -27.27 16.74 23.69
C ILE A 19 -26.35 17.09 22.52
N THR A 20 -26.48 18.30 21.98
CA THR A 20 -25.63 18.76 20.86
C THR A 20 -24.15 18.74 21.22
N VAL A 21 -23.78 19.26 22.40
CA VAL A 21 -22.39 19.24 22.88
C VAL A 21 -21.88 17.81 23.05
N ALA A 22 -22.70 16.91 23.59
CA ALA A 22 -22.33 15.50 23.73
C ALA A 22 -22.04 14.84 22.37
N PHE A 23 -22.92 15.04 21.39
CA PHE A 23 -22.72 14.52 20.03
C PHE A 23 -21.50 15.13 19.34
N LEU A 24 -21.31 16.45 19.42
CA LEU A 24 -20.14 17.11 18.84
C LEU A 24 -18.84 16.64 19.47
N SER A 25 -18.82 16.41 20.79
CA SER A 25 -17.65 15.89 21.48
C SER A 25 -17.33 14.46 21.03
N TYR A 26 -18.35 13.61 20.94
CA TYR A 26 -18.20 12.22 20.46
C TYR A 26 -17.68 12.17 19.02
N PHE A 27 -18.34 12.87 18.10
CA PHE A 27 -17.95 12.88 16.70
C PHE A 27 -16.61 13.60 16.47
N GLY A 28 -16.32 14.67 17.21
CA GLY A 28 -15.02 15.35 17.14
C GLY A 28 -13.87 14.47 17.64
N TYR A 29 -14.09 13.67 18.69
CA TYR A 29 -13.10 12.69 19.12
C TYR A 29 -12.88 11.59 18.05
N HIS A 30 -13.97 11.03 17.52
CA HIS A 30 -13.92 9.98 16.52
C HIS A 30 -13.39 10.45 15.16
N SER A 31 -13.55 11.72 14.79
CA SER A 31 -12.95 12.24 13.55
C SER A 31 -11.42 12.26 13.59
N VAL A 32 -10.82 12.29 14.79
CA VAL A 32 -9.36 12.27 14.96
C VAL A 32 -8.86 10.85 15.22
N ASN A 33 -9.43 10.17 16.22
CA ASN A 33 -8.95 8.87 16.73
C ASN A 33 -9.72 7.67 16.19
N GLY A 34 -10.77 7.89 15.40
CA GLY A 34 -11.55 6.80 14.82
C GLY A 34 -10.75 6.00 13.79
N GLU A 35 -11.28 4.83 13.45
CA GLU A 35 -10.71 3.91 12.45
C GLU A 35 -10.55 4.55 11.05
N LEU A 36 -11.42 5.51 10.72
CA LEU A 36 -11.35 6.33 9.50
C LEU A 36 -11.02 7.80 9.81
N GLY A 37 -10.44 8.06 10.99
CA GLY A 37 -10.05 9.39 11.43
C GLY A 37 -8.76 9.89 10.76
N LEU A 38 -8.39 11.11 11.11
CA LEU A 38 -7.19 11.77 10.57
C LEU A 38 -5.90 10.97 10.81
N ILE A 39 -5.74 10.40 12.00
CA ILE A 39 -4.56 9.61 12.35
C ILE A 39 -4.49 8.32 11.51
N ALA A 40 -5.62 7.64 11.35
CA ALA A 40 -5.69 6.42 10.55
C ALA A 40 -5.37 6.72 9.08
N THR A 41 -5.84 7.86 8.56
CA THR A 41 -5.55 8.30 7.19
C THR A 41 -4.05 8.47 6.96
N GLU A 42 -3.33 9.09 7.90
CA GLU A 42 -1.87 9.20 7.80
C GLU A 42 -1.18 7.82 7.76
N ASN A 43 -1.63 6.88 8.59
CA ASN A 43 -1.10 5.51 8.59
C ASN A 43 -1.39 4.78 7.27
N PHE A 44 -2.58 4.97 6.70
CA PHE A 44 -2.94 4.39 5.40
C PHE A 44 -2.13 4.99 4.26
N GLU A 45 -1.86 6.29 4.28
CA GLU A 45 -1.01 6.96 3.29
C GLU A 45 0.42 6.41 3.32
N ARG A 46 1.01 6.23 4.51
CA ARG A 46 2.34 5.61 4.65
C ARG A 46 2.35 4.19 4.10
N GLN A 47 1.39 3.35 4.50
CA GLN A 47 1.25 2.00 3.97
C GLN A 47 1.06 1.98 2.45
N ARG A 48 0.30 2.93 1.89
CA ARG A 48 0.13 3.05 0.44
C ARG A 48 1.46 3.31 -0.25
N LEU A 49 2.28 4.22 0.27
CA LEU A 49 3.60 4.53 -0.29
C LEU A 49 4.54 3.33 -0.20
N ASP A 50 4.59 2.64 0.94
CA ASP A 50 5.42 1.44 1.12
C ASP A 50 5.02 0.33 0.13
N ARG A 51 3.71 0.09 -0.03
CA ARG A 51 3.18 -0.90 -0.98
C ARG A 51 3.43 -0.51 -2.42
N LEU A 52 3.37 0.77 -2.78
CA LEU A 52 3.70 1.24 -4.12
C LEU A 52 5.18 1.03 -4.43
N ALA A 53 6.07 1.28 -3.46
CA ALA A 53 7.51 1.00 -3.62
C ALA A 53 7.78 -0.50 -3.80
N GLU A 54 7.11 -1.35 -3.00
CA GLU A 54 7.19 -2.80 -3.14
C GLU A 54 6.68 -3.28 -4.51
N LEU A 55 5.55 -2.74 -4.96
CA LEU A 55 4.96 -3.04 -6.27
C LEU A 55 5.91 -2.67 -7.41
N GLN A 56 6.53 -1.49 -7.35
CA GLN A 56 7.50 -1.06 -8.36
C GLN A 56 8.67 -2.04 -8.44
N ARG A 57 9.28 -2.37 -7.29
CA ARG A 57 10.40 -3.32 -7.23
C ARG A 57 10.04 -4.69 -7.81
N LEU A 58 8.86 -5.21 -7.48
CA LEU A 58 8.39 -6.50 -7.98
C LEU A 58 8.08 -6.45 -9.48
N THR A 59 7.53 -5.35 -9.96
CA THR A 59 7.24 -5.14 -11.39
C THR A 59 8.53 -5.10 -12.20
N ASP A 60 9.55 -4.38 -11.73
CA ASP A 60 10.86 -4.31 -12.38
C ASP A 60 11.52 -5.70 -12.45
N LYS A 61 11.44 -6.47 -11.35
CA LYS A 61 11.93 -7.86 -11.31
C LYS A 61 11.17 -8.75 -12.30
N ARG A 62 9.84 -8.63 -12.36
CA ARG A 62 9.01 -9.40 -13.30
C ARG A 62 9.38 -9.08 -14.74
N GLN A 63 9.51 -7.81 -15.10
CA GLN A 63 9.87 -7.37 -16.45
C GLN A 63 11.28 -7.82 -16.86
N ALA A 64 12.24 -7.87 -15.92
CA ALA A 64 13.57 -8.41 -16.20
C ALA A 64 13.51 -9.91 -16.53
N LEU A 65 12.75 -10.69 -15.76
CA LEU A 65 12.55 -12.12 -16.01
C LEU A 65 11.78 -12.38 -17.30
N GLU A 66 10.73 -11.61 -17.59
CA GLU A 66 9.95 -11.70 -18.84
C GLU A 66 10.86 -11.50 -20.06
N ARG A 67 11.77 -10.51 -20.02
CA ARG A 67 12.76 -10.29 -21.09
C ARG A 67 13.68 -11.50 -21.26
N GLN A 68 14.18 -12.07 -20.16
CA GLN A 68 15.05 -13.25 -20.23
C GLN A 68 14.32 -14.46 -20.82
N VAL A 69 13.09 -14.71 -20.40
CA VAL A 69 12.25 -15.79 -20.95
C VAL A 69 12.00 -15.57 -22.44
N GLN A 70 11.75 -14.34 -22.86
CA GLN A 70 11.55 -14.01 -24.27
C GLN A 70 12.81 -14.29 -25.12
N LEU A 71 14.02 -14.07 -24.61
CA LEU A 71 15.26 -14.42 -25.32
C LEU A 71 15.47 -15.94 -25.45
N LEU A 72 14.76 -16.73 -24.65
CA LEU A 72 14.84 -18.19 -24.62
C LEU A 72 13.63 -18.90 -25.25
N SER A 73 12.61 -18.16 -25.71
CA SER A 73 11.39 -18.74 -26.29
C SER A 73 11.53 -19.06 -27.78
N ASP A 74 10.77 -20.04 -28.25
CA ASP A 74 10.75 -20.45 -29.66
C ASP A 74 10.40 -19.29 -30.60
N GLY A 75 11.24 -19.08 -31.62
CA GLY A 75 11.12 -17.97 -32.58
C GLY A 75 12.01 -16.76 -32.29
N SER A 76 12.53 -16.63 -31.06
CA SER A 76 13.48 -15.59 -30.61
C SER A 76 14.73 -16.14 -29.93
N LEU A 77 14.94 -17.46 -30.02
CA LEU A 77 16.05 -18.19 -29.39
C LEU A 77 17.41 -17.65 -29.85
N GLU A 78 18.04 -16.87 -28.99
CA GLU A 78 19.34 -16.26 -29.29
C GLU A 78 20.47 -17.27 -29.06
N LYS A 79 21.31 -17.47 -30.08
CA LYS A 79 22.37 -18.48 -30.06
C LYS A 79 23.39 -18.24 -28.94
N ASP A 80 23.71 -16.98 -28.66
CA ASP A 80 24.70 -16.60 -27.66
C ASP A 80 24.19 -16.87 -26.23
N MET A 81 22.91 -16.57 -25.95
CA MET A 81 22.24 -16.93 -24.69
C MET A 81 22.29 -18.45 -24.42
N LEU A 82 22.13 -19.24 -25.48
CA LEU A 82 22.13 -20.70 -25.38
C LEU A 82 23.54 -21.25 -25.08
N ASP A 83 24.58 -20.69 -25.72
CA ASP A 83 25.98 -21.01 -25.43
C ASP A 83 26.35 -20.60 -24.00
N GLU A 84 25.93 -19.42 -23.54
CA GLU A 84 26.18 -18.95 -22.17
C GLU A 84 25.55 -19.89 -21.13
N ILE A 85 24.27 -20.28 -21.28
CA ILE A 85 23.59 -21.19 -20.35
C ILE A 85 24.24 -22.58 -20.36
N ALA A 86 24.60 -23.10 -21.53
CA ALA A 86 25.26 -24.40 -21.63
C ALA A 86 26.61 -24.39 -20.90
N ARG A 87 27.41 -23.34 -21.10
CA ARG A 87 28.70 -23.16 -20.41
C ARG A 87 28.55 -22.98 -18.90
N TYR A 88 27.57 -22.19 -18.47
CA TYR A 88 27.25 -21.99 -17.06
C TYR A 88 26.85 -23.31 -16.38
N GLN A 89 25.95 -24.10 -16.99
CA GLN A 89 25.51 -25.38 -16.42
C GLN A 89 26.61 -26.44 -16.38
N LEU A 90 27.48 -26.47 -17.39
CA LEU A 90 28.60 -27.41 -17.47
C LEU A 90 29.83 -26.93 -16.68
N ASN A 91 29.80 -25.71 -16.11
CA ASN A 91 30.89 -25.07 -15.40
C ASN A 91 32.19 -25.03 -16.23
N VAL A 92 32.08 -24.61 -17.48
CA VAL A 92 33.20 -24.50 -18.44
C VAL A 92 33.34 -23.06 -18.95
N ALA A 93 34.58 -22.62 -19.16
CA ALA A 93 34.93 -21.33 -19.75
C ALA A 93 36.21 -21.50 -20.59
N ARG A 94 36.48 -20.60 -21.55
CA ARG A 94 37.74 -20.63 -22.30
C ARG A 94 38.88 -20.02 -21.46
N GLU A 95 40.11 -20.37 -21.82
CA GLU A 95 41.32 -19.87 -21.13
C GLU A 95 41.49 -18.35 -21.21
N ASP A 96 40.91 -17.71 -22.24
CA ASP A 96 40.97 -16.27 -22.51
C ASP A 96 39.70 -15.50 -22.11
N GLU A 97 38.74 -16.15 -21.44
CA GLU A 97 37.46 -15.55 -21.05
C GLU A 97 37.42 -15.11 -19.57
N ILE A 98 36.74 -13.99 -19.31
CA ILE A 98 36.44 -13.50 -17.95
C ILE A 98 34.93 -13.57 -17.72
N VAL A 99 34.49 -14.39 -16.76
CA VAL A 99 33.08 -14.51 -16.39
C VAL A 99 32.77 -13.54 -15.25
N ILE A 100 31.77 -12.68 -15.44
CA ILE A 100 31.30 -11.73 -14.42
C ILE A 100 29.94 -12.20 -13.90
N PHE A 101 29.91 -12.68 -12.66
CA PHE A 101 28.66 -13.01 -11.99
C PHE A 101 28.01 -11.74 -11.44
N ASN A 102 27.05 -11.20 -12.16
CA ASN A 102 26.21 -10.13 -11.63
C ASN A 102 25.13 -10.71 -10.72
N ASN A 103 25.01 -10.15 -9.52
CA ASN A 103 24.00 -10.55 -8.54
C ASN A 103 22.64 -9.96 -8.97
N TYR A 104 21.99 -10.58 -9.96
CA TYR A 104 20.67 -10.19 -10.45
C TYR A 104 19.50 -10.82 -9.66
N PHE A 105 19.79 -11.51 -8.55
CA PHE A 105 18.80 -12.28 -7.77
C PHE A 105 18.24 -11.53 -6.55
#